data_AF-K2ASW6-F1
#
_entry.id   AF-K2ASW6-F1
#
_cell.length_a   1.000
_cell.length_b   1.000
_cell.length_c   1.000
_cell.angle_alpha   90.00
_cell.angle_beta   90.00
_cell.angle_gamma   90.00
#
_symmetry.space_group_name_H-M   'P 1'
#
loop_
_entity.id
_entity.type
_entity.pdbx_description
1 polymer ?
#
loop_
_entity_poly.entity_id
_entity_poly.type
_entity_poly.pdbx_seq_one_letter_code
_entity_poly.pdbx_strand_id
1 'polypeptide(L)'
;VLGLLTMIAVSTSAITRDGAGHASRSFMMLQPTVIISGLALSYLYSNRKSLFYFFVGLILLESVFFIHDYWFHYRYSSERAFSAGLKEVVELAQKHPGRPIIISPKYDPPLMFYLFYTEFDPKRFQNFVKNDLAFTSTQGRNNLEGNRIGDSELYIANLVDSKNVRENSLPGAIYFLTRAEVEGTDIDSTAIKDAIIYLPSGEPLFYEVHF
;
A
#
# COMPACT_ATOMS: atom_id res chain seq x y z
N VAL A 1 14.78 9.30 -33.28
CA VAL A 1 15.37 9.41 -31.92
C VAL A 1 14.43 8.89 -30.85
N LEU A 2 13.23 9.48 -30.68
CA LEU A 2 12.21 8.99 -29.72
C LEU A 2 11.86 7.50 -29.91
N GLY A 3 11.57 7.08 -31.14
CA GLY A 3 11.28 5.67 -31.44
C GLY A 3 12.44 4.70 -31.17
N LEU A 4 13.68 5.16 -31.29
CA LEU A 4 14.87 4.36 -31.00
C LEU A 4 15.07 4.21 -29.48
N LEU A 5 14.88 5.32 -28.74
CA LEU A 5 14.93 5.34 -27.28
C LEU A 5 13.83 4.47 -26.66
N THR A 6 12.61 4.53 -27.18
CA THR A 6 11.52 3.67 -26.70
C THR A 6 11.78 2.20 -27.01
N MET A 7 12.33 1.87 -28.19
CA MET A 7 12.69 0.48 -28.50
C MET A 7 13.81 -0.05 -27.59
N ILE A 8 14.84 0.76 -27.30
CA ILE A 8 15.91 0.36 -26.38
C ILE A 8 15.37 0.15 -24.97
N ALA A 9 14.48 1.01 -24.48
CA ALA A 9 13.85 0.86 -23.17
C ALA A 9 12.95 -0.37 -23.05
N VAL A 10 12.11 -0.62 -24.05
CA VAL A 10 11.23 -1.80 -24.07
C VAL A 10 12.06 -3.09 -24.17
N SER A 11 13.12 -3.09 -24.99
CA SER A 11 14.00 -4.25 -25.16
C SER A 11 14.78 -4.56 -23.89
N THR A 12 15.30 -3.55 -23.20
CA THR A 12 16.04 -3.74 -21.93
C THR A 12 15.14 -4.21 -20.81
N SER A 13 13.88 -3.74 -20.74
CA SER A 13 12.88 -4.27 -19.80
C SER A 13 12.57 -5.75 -20.09
N ALA A 14 12.31 -6.11 -21.35
CA ALA A 14 11.92 -7.45 -21.77
C ALA A 14 12.98 -8.55 -21.55
N ILE A 15 14.27 -8.19 -21.48
CA ILE A 15 15.39 -9.14 -21.31
C ILE A 15 15.65 -9.46 -19.82
N THR A 16 15.09 -8.68 -18.88
CA THR A 16 15.31 -8.92 -17.45
C THR A 16 14.34 -9.95 -16.88
N ARG A 17 14.85 -10.83 -16.01
CA ARG A 17 14.13 -11.98 -15.42
C ARG A 17 12.80 -11.61 -14.72
N ASP A 18 12.72 -10.39 -14.18
CA ASP A 18 11.55 -9.81 -13.51
C ASP A 18 11.02 -8.55 -14.22
N GLY A 19 11.25 -8.45 -15.54
CA GLY A 19 11.06 -7.22 -16.33
C GLY A 19 9.64 -6.65 -16.33
N ALA A 20 8.63 -7.51 -16.22
CA ALA A 20 7.22 -7.12 -16.18
C ALA A 20 6.77 -6.58 -14.80
N GLY A 21 7.52 -6.86 -13.73
CA GLY A 21 7.13 -6.54 -12.34
C GLY A 21 7.68 -5.21 -11.80
N HIS A 22 8.62 -4.58 -12.51
CA HIS A 22 9.33 -3.40 -11.99
C HIS A 22 9.27 -2.21 -12.96
N ALA A 23 8.16 -1.47 -12.86
CA ALA A 23 7.94 -0.18 -13.54
C ALA A 23 9.01 0.89 -13.22
N SER A 24 9.80 0.68 -12.16
CA SER A 24 10.90 1.55 -11.75
C SER A 24 12.01 1.70 -12.79
N ARG A 25 12.20 0.72 -13.70
CA ARG A 25 13.20 0.84 -14.78
C ARG A 25 12.75 1.76 -15.90
N SER A 26 11.45 1.85 -16.16
CA SER A 26 10.88 2.82 -17.11
C SER A 26 10.92 4.26 -16.57
N PHE A 27 11.05 4.44 -15.25
CA PHE A 27 11.17 5.76 -14.64
C PHE A 27 12.40 6.54 -15.15
N MET A 28 13.51 5.85 -15.44
CA MET A 28 14.70 6.50 -16.02
C MET A 28 14.45 7.09 -17.42
N MET A 29 13.47 6.57 -18.15
CA MET A 29 13.08 7.07 -19.47
C MET A 29 12.11 8.25 -19.39
N LEU A 30 11.59 8.57 -18.20
CA LEU A 30 10.70 9.71 -18.00
C LEU A 30 11.44 11.01 -18.34
N GLN A 31 12.63 11.23 -17.75
CA GLN A 31 13.39 12.47 -17.92
C GLN A 31 13.73 12.76 -19.40
N PRO A 32 14.32 11.84 -20.18
CA PRO A 32 14.62 12.09 -21.60
C PRO A 32 13.35 12.33 -22.43
N THR A 33 12.29 11.57 -22.16
CA THR A 33 11.03 11.68 -22.92
C THR A 33 10.37 13.02 -22.71
N VAL A 34 10.34 13.52 -21.46
CA VAL A 34 9.78 14.85 -21.14
C VAL A 34 10.55 15.95 -21.85
N ILE A 35 11.89 15.91 -21.85
CA ILE A 35 12.73 16.90 -22.51
C ILE A 35 12.47 16.92 -24.02
N ILE A 36 12.49 15.75 -24.67
CA ILE A 36 12.30 15.66 -26.12
C ILE A 36 10.88 16.10 -26.51
N SER A 37 9.86 15.69 -25.75
CA SER A 37 8.47 16.13 -25.97
C SER A 37 8.31 17.64 -25.82
N GLY A 38 8.96 18.26 -24.81
CA GLY A 38 8.96 19.71 -24.63
C GLY A 38 9.62 20.46 -25.80
N LEU A 39 10.78 19.98 -26.27
CA LEU A 39 11.44 20.54 -27.45
C LEU A 39 10.57 20.41 -28.71
N ALA A 40 9.92 19.26 -28.90
CA ALA A 40 9.01 19.03 -30.03
C ALA A 40 7.83 20.00 -30.00
N LEU A 41 7.19 20.20 -28.84
CA LEU A 41 6.10 21.16 -28.69
C LEU A 41 6.57 22.61 -28.94
N SER A 42 7.74 23.01 -28.45
CA SER A 42 8.32 24.33 -28.69
C SER A 42 8.59 24.59 -30.18
N TYR A 43 9.13 23.59 -30.88
CA TYR A 43 9.32 23.64 -32.33
C TYR A 43 7.98 23.78 -33.07
N LEU A 44 6.96 23.01 -32.69
CA LEU A 44 5.62 23.11 -33.28
C LEU A 44 4.97 24.47 -33.03
N TYR A 45 5.12 25.03 -31.83
CA TYR A 45 4.59 26.36 -31.51
C TYR A 45 5.19 27.45 -32.43
N SER A 46 6.50 27.36 -32.68
CA SER A 46 7.23 28.34 -33.50
C SER A 46 6.96 28.19 -35.00
N ASN A 47 6.79 26.95 -35.49
CA ASN A 47 6.78 26.67 -36.94
C ASN A 47 5.43 26.21 -37.48
N ARG A 48 4.57 25.58 -36.66
CA ARG A 48 3.34 24.89 -37.07
C ARG A 48 2.24 25.01 -36.01
N LYS A 49 1.79 26.24 -35.73
CA LYS A 49 0.79 26.55 -34.67
C LYS A 49 -0.47 25.68 -34.69
N SER A 50 -1.00 25.36 -35.88
CA SER A 50 -2.17 24.47 -35.99
C SER A 50 -1.90 23.07 -35.43
N LEU A 51 -0.72 22.48 -35.69
CA LEU A 51 -0.35 21.18 -35.14
C LEU A 51 -0.08 21.29 -33.64
N PHE A 52 0.53 22.38 -33.18
CA PHE A 52 0.70 22.64 -31.75
C PHE A 52 -0.65 22.62 -31.01
N TYR A 53 -1.64 23.40 -31.46
CA TYR A 53 -2.95 23.43 -30.82
C TYR A 53 -3.68 22.09 -30.90
N PHE A 54 -3.52 21.35 -32.00
CA PHE A 54 -4.05 19.99 -32.13
C PHE A 54 -3.46 19.05 -31.06
N PHE A 55 -2.13 19.02 -30.89
CA PHE A 55 -1.49 18.18 -29.88
C PHE A 55 -1.82 18.62 -28.45
N VAL A 56 -1.86 19.92 -28.18
CA VAL A 56 -2.32 20.45 -26.88
C VAL A 56 -3.76 20.01 -26.61
N GLY A 57 -4.64 20.09 -27.61
CA GLY A 57 -6.02 19.60 -27.51
C GLY A 57 -6.09 18.11 -27.17
N LEU A 58 -5.27 17.27 -27.82
CA LEU A 58 -5.18 15.85 -27.51
C LEU A 58 -4.68 15.58 -26.09
N ILE A 59 -3.66 16.31 -25.62
CA ILE A 59 -3.14 16.17 -24.26
C ILE A 59 -4.21 16.55 -23.24
N LEU A 60 -4.92 17.66 -23.46
CA LEU A 60 -6.01 18.07 -22.57
C LEU A 60 -7.16 17.05 -22.56
N LEU A 61 -7.52 16.51 -23.73
CA LEU A 61 -8.55 15.49 -23.85
C LEU A 61 -8.16 14.22 -23.08
N GLU A 62 -6.93 13.73 -23.26
CA GLU A 62 -6.40 12.58 -22.54
C GLU A 62 -6.34 12.85 -21.03
N SER A 63 -5.91 14.04 -20.61
CA SER A 63 -5.87 14.44 -19.20
C SER A 63 -7.26 14.44 -18.57
N VAL A 64 -8.31 14.85 -19.31
CA VAL A 64 -9.70 14.79 -18.83
C VAL A 64 -10.14 13.35 -18.61
N PHE A 65 -9.86 12.45 -19.56
CA PHE A 65 -10.16 11.02 -19.40
C PHE A 65 -9.39 10.41 -18.23
N PHE A 66 -8.10 10.70 -18.12
CA PHE A 66 -7.27 10.23 -17.00
C PHE A 66 -7.82 10.71 -15.66
N ILE A 67 -8.16 11.99 -15.53
CA ILE A 67 -8.74 12.55 -14.30
C ILE A 67 -10.09 11.89 -14.01
N HIS A 68 -10.94 11.70 -15.02
CA HIS A 68 -12.21 11.00 -14.86
C HIS A 68 -12.01 9.58 -14.33
N ASP A 69 -11.14 8.79 -14.96
CA ASP A 69 -10.85 7.42 -14.53
C ASP A 69 -10.25 7.39 -13.13
N TYR A 70 -9.32 8.30 -12.83
CA TYR A 70 -8.68 8.40 -11.53
C TYR A 70 -9.68 8.63 -10.38
N TRP A 71 -10.60 9.58 -10.55
CA TRP A 71 -11.54 9.95 -9.50
C TRP A 71 -12.77 9.04 -9.41
N PHE A 72 -13.23 8.48 -10.54
CA PHE A 72 -14.50 7.75 -10.58
C PHE A 72 -14.35 6.24 -10.73
N HIS A 73 -13.33 5.76 -11.46
CA HIS A 73 -13.20 4.32 -11.75
C HIS A 73 -12.15 3.65 -10.86
N TYR A 74 -10.95 4.22 -10.75
CA TYR A 74 -9.82 3.61 -10.03
C TYR A 74 -10.08 3.42 -8.54
N ARG A 75 -10.94 4.26 -7.94
CA ARG A 75 -11.39 4.08 -6.57
C ARG A 75 -12.01 2.70 -6.31
N TYR A 76 -12.61 2.07 -7.31
CA TYR A 76 -13.26 0.76 -7.18
C TYR A 76 -12.46 -0.34 -7.88
N SER A 77 -11.97 -0.10 -9.09
CA SER A 77 -11.25 -1.13 -9.86
C SER A 77 -9.84 -1.41 -9.34
N SER A 78 -9.24 -0.43 -8.69
CA SER A 78 -7.83 -0.44 -8.29
C SER A 78 -7.66 -0.18 -6.79
N GLU A 79 -8.73 -0.30 -6.01
CA GLU A 79 -8.78 0.01 -4.58
C GLU A 79 -7.64 -0.61 -3.76
N ARG A 80 -7.26 -1.85 -4.09
CA ARG A 80 -6.15 -2.56 -3.46
C ARG A 80 -4.78 -1.96 -3.80
N ALA A 81 -4.60 -1.50 -5.04
CA ALA A 81 -3.37 -0.82 -5.46
C ALA A 81 -3.20 0.58 -4.82
N PHE A 82 -4.30 1.17 -4.34
CA PHE A 82 -4.30 2.38 -3.53
C PHE A 82 -4.27 2.11 -2.02
N SER A 83 -4.07 0.85 -1.61
CA SER A 83 -4.02 0.43 -0.21
C SER A 83 -5.25 0.87 0.60
N ALA A 84 -6.43 0.89 -0.04
CA ALA A 84 -7.69 1.28 0.58
C ALA A 84 -7.97 0.42 1.83
N GLY A 85 -8.59 1.00 2.85
CA GLY A 85 -8.93 0.32 4.11
C GLY A 85 -7.85 0.44 5.20
N LEU A 86 -6.58 0.72 4.87
CA LEU A 86 -5.52 0.84 5.89
C LEU A 86 -5.67 2.06 6.78
N LYS A 87 -6.26 3.15 6.26
CA LYS A 87 -6.59 4.32 7.07
C LYS A 87 -7.58 3.93 8.16
N GLU A 88 -8.64 3.25 7.76
CA GLU A 88 -9.73 2.79 8.64
C GLU A 88 -9.21 1.79 9.68
N VAL A 89 -8.28 0.90 9.32
CA VAL A 89 -7.58 0.01 10.27
C VAL A 89 -6.87 0.82 11.36
N VAL A 90 -6.09 1.84 10.97
CA VAL A 90 -5.33 2.66 11.92
C VAL A 90 -6.26 3.49 12.81
N GLU A 91 -7.29 4.10 12.23
CA GLU A 91 -8.28 4.88 12.99
C GLU A 91 -9.06 4.02 13.98
N LEU A 92 -9.38 2.77 13.64
CA LEU A 92 -9.99 1.81 14.58
C LEU A 92 -9.01 1.37 15.66
N ALA A 93 -7.76 1.05 15.30
CA ALA A 93 -6.72 0.70 16.27
C ALA A 93 -6.54 1.78 17.36
N GLN A 94 -6.60 3.06 16.98
CA GLN A 94 -6.49 4.17 17.92
C GLN A 94 -7.62 4.26 18.94
N LYS A 95 -8.78 3.60 18.71
CA LYS A 95 -9.90 3.57 19.66
C LYS A 95 -9.66 2.64 20.85
N HIS A 96 -8.59 1.85 20.84
CA HIS A 96 -8.25 0.91 21.91
C HIS A 96 -6.93 1.29 22.62
N PRO A 97 -6.86 2.46 23.27
CA PRO A 97 -5.64 2.89 23.93
C PRO A 97 -5.23 1.93 25.05
N GLY A 98 -3.94 1.62 25.14
CA GLY A 98 -3.38 0.76 26.17
C GLY A 98 -3.60 -0.74 25.97
N ARG A 99 -4.22 -1.16 24.86
CA ARG A 99 -4.30 -2.55 24.45
C ARG A 99 -3.24 -2.87 23.39
N PRO A 100 -2.69 -4.09 23.37
CA PRO A 100 -1.89 -4.53 22.25
C PRO A 100 -2.68 -4.58 20.95
N ILE A 101 -2.12 -3.99 19.90
CA ILE A 101 -2.71 -3.93 18.57
C ILE A 101 -1.85 -4.76 17.63
N ILE A 102 -2.44 -5.77 17.00
CA ILE A 102 -1.80 -6.58 15.97
C ILE A 102 -2.44 -6.23 14.63
N ILE A 103 -1.65 -5.79 13.65
CA ILE A 103 -2.11 -5.56 12.29
C ILE A 103 -1.40 -6.54 11.35
N SER A 104 -2.19 -7.34 10.64
CA SER A 104 -1.68 -8.30 9.65
C SER A 104 -1.04 -7.59 8.45
N PRO A 105 0.23 -7.91 8.10
CA PRO A 105 0.88 -7.38 6.90
C PRO A 105 0.48 -8.10 5.59
N LYS A 106 -0.47 -9.05 5.60
CA LYS A 106 -0.81 -9.84 4.40
C LYS A 106 -1.46 -9.05 3.26
N TYR A 107 -2.13 -7.95 3.57
CA TYR A 107 -2.74 -7.10 2.56
C TYR A 107 -1.72 -6.13 1.95
N ASP A 108 -1.10 -5.32 2.80
CA ASP A 108 -0.08 -4.34 2.46
C ASP A 108 0.74 -4.04 3.72
N PRO A 109 2.01 -3.60 3.62
CA PRO A 109 2.81 -3.23 4.78
C PRO A 109 2.18 -2.05 5.56
N PRO A 110 1.60 -2.28 6.76
CA PRO A 110 0.75 -1.28 7.41
C PRO A 110 1.56 -0.20 8.15
N LEU A 111 2.85 -0.42 8.38
CA LEU A 111 3.69 0.45 9.21
C LEU A 111 3.69 1.90 8.72
N MET A 112 3.85 2.12 7.42
CA MET A 112 3.90 3.48 6.88
C MET A 112 2.56 4.21 7.09
N PHE A 113 1.45 3.52 6.88
CA PHE A 113 0.10 4.05 7.09
C PHE A 113 -0.16 4.32 8.57
N TYR A 114 0.27 3.42 9.45
CA TYR A 114 0.17 3.63 10.89
C TYR A 114 0.93 4.88 11.31
N LEU A 115 2.21 5.02 10.94
CA LEU A 115 3.02 6.19 11.29
C LEU A 115 2.41 7.48 10.74
N PHE A 116 1.89 7.45 9.51
CA PHE A 116 1.28 8.60 8.87
C PHE A 116 -0.03 9.04 9.55
N TYR A 117 -0.99 8.13 9.70
CA TYR A 117 -2.32 8.47 10.23
C TYR A 117 -2.34 8.66 11.75
N THR A 118 -1.36 8.11 12.47
CA THR A 118 -1.18 8.40 13.90
C THR A 118 -0.38 9.68 14.16
N GLU A 119 0.07 10.37 13.11
CA GLU A 119 0.96 11.54 13.20
C GLU A 119 2.19 11.25 14.09
N PHE A 120 2.76 10.06 13.93
CA PHE A 120 3.82 9.58 14.80
C PHE A 120 5.07 10.47 14.68
N ASP A 121 5.64 10.91 15.81
CA ASP A 121 6.82 11.79 15.83
C ASP A 121 8.00 11.14 15.08
N PRO A 122 8.44 11.72 13.94
CA PRO A 122 9.54 11.18 13.16
C PRO A 122 10.85 11.12 13.95
N LYS A 123 11.10 12.04 14.89
CA LYS A 123 12.32 12.03 15.71
C LYS A 123 12.33 10.82 16.64
N ARG A 124 11.18 10.51 17.24
CA ARG A 124 11.02 9.31 18.07
C ARG A 124 11.25 8.04 17.26
N PHE A 125 10.69 7.95 16.05
CA PHE A 125 10.89 6.78 15.19
C PHE A 125 12.35 6.63 14.75
N GLN A 126 13.00 7.73 14.36
CA GLN A 126 14.44 7.74 14.05
C GLN A 126 15.28 7.29 15.25
N ASN A 127 14.91 7.64 16.48
CA ASN A 127 15.59 7.17 17.67
C ASN A 127 15.41 5.65 17.86
N PHE A 128 14.23 5.09 17.57
CA PHE A 128 14.07 3.63 17.58
C PHE A 128 14.97 2.95 16.56
N VAL A 129 15.08 3.50 15.36
CA VAL A 129 15.96 2.95 14.31
C VAL A 129 17.43 3.02 14.74
N LYS A 130 17.88 4.16 15.29
CA LYS A 130 19.28 4.33 15.74
C LYS A 130 19.68 3.39 16.88
N ASN A 131 18.72 2.99 17.71
CA ASN A 131 18.95 2.10 18.85
C ASN A 131 18.58 0.64 18.55
N ASP A 132 18.31 0.29 17.28
CA ASP A 132 17.87 -1.05 16.86
C ASP A 132 16.60 -1.57 17.57
N LEU A 133 15.73 -0.65 18.01
CA LEU A 133 14.46 -0.93 18.68
C LEU A 133 13.25 -0.85 17.74
N ALA A 134 13.43 -0.33 16.52
CA ALA A 134 12.32 -0.11 15.58
C ALA A 134 11.59 -1.42 15.22
N PHE A 135 12.32 -2.53 15.17
CA PHE A 135 11.78 -3.83 14.80
C PHE A 135 12.27 -4.89 15.77
N THR A 136 11.45 -5.21 16.77
CA THR A 136 11.72 -6.32 17.68
C THR A 136 10.96 -7.55 17.20
N SER A 137 11.68 -8.56 16.69
CA SER A 137 11.05 -9.77 16.17
C SER A 137 10.24 -10.49 17.26
N THR A 138 9.05 -10.96 16.91
CA THR A 138 8.20 -11.75 17.81
C THR A 138 8.67 -13.21 17.90
N GLN A 139 9.42 -13.71 16.91
CA GLN A 139 9.95 -15.09 16.86
C GLN A 139 8.90 -16.19 17.15
N GLY A 140 7.66 -16.01 16.70
CA GLY A 140 6.56 -16.97 16.96
C GLY A 140 5.99 -16.92 18.38
N ARG A 141 6.51 -16.05 19.27
CA ARG A 141 5.97 -15.88 20.63
C ARG A 141 4.54 -15.36 20.57
N ASN A 142 3.69 -15.85 21.46
CA ASN A 142 2.26 -15.52 21.52
C ASN A 142 1.56 -15.71 20.17
N ASN A 143 1.96 -16.75 19.44
CA ASN A 143 1.40 -17.09 18.13
C ASN A 143 1.59 -16.00 17.05
N LEU A 144 2.59 -15.14 17.19
CA LEU A 144 2.85 -14.04 16.26
C LEU A 144 4.17 -14.21 15.53
N GLU A 145 4.17 -14.08 14.21
CA GLU A 145 5.37 -13.99 13.38
C GLU A 145 5.41 -12.63 12.65
N GLY A 146 6.34 -11.79 13.10
CA GLY A 146 6.54 -10.44 12.58
C GLY A 146 7.38 -9.61 13.54
N ASN A 147 7.04 -8.32 13.65
CA ASN A 147 7.80 -7.37 14.45
C ASN A 147 6.88 -6.55 15.37
N ARG A 148 7.28 -6.41 16.63
CA ARG A 148 6.82 -5.33 17.52
C ARG A 148 7.57 -4.05 17.18
N ILE A 149 6.85 -2.93 17.16
CA ILE A 149 7.39 -1.65 16.70
C ILE A 149 7.79 -0.78 17.88
N GLY A 150 9.08 -0.47 18.00
CA GLY A 150 9.61 0.40 19.04
C GLY A 150 9.32 -0.11 20.45
N ASP A 151 8.98 0.82 21.34
CA ASP A 151 8.51 0.56 22.70
C ASP A 151 6.98 0.39 22.80
N SER A 152 6.28 0.41 21.67
CA SER A 152 4.82 0.44 21.63
C SER A 152 4.19 -0.95 21.72
N GLU A 153 2.92 -0.99 22.09
CA GLU A 153 2.08 -2.19 22.03
C GLU A 153 1.55 -2.46 20.61
N LEU A 154 2.21 -1.94 19.57
CA LEU A 154 1.90 -2.20 18.16
C LEU A 154 2.76 -3.36 17.63
N TYR A 155 2.09 -4.30 16.98
CA TYR A 155 2.67 -5.45 16.32
C TYR A 155 2.25 -5.47 14.86
N ILE A 156 3.24 -5.54 13.97
CA ILE A 156 3.02 -5.85 12.55
C ILE A 156 3.41 -7.31 12.35
N ALA A 157 2.42 -8.20 12.47
CA ALA A 157 2.66 -9.63 12.56
C ALA A 157 1.48 -10.46 12.04
N ASN A 158 1.80 -11.65 11.55
CA ASN A 158 0.84 -12.67 11.17
C ASN A 158 0.61 -13.64 12.34
N LEU A 159 -0.56 -14.29 12.35
CA LEU A 159 -0.78 -15.46 13.20
C LEU A 159 -0.06 -16.68 12.61
N VAL A 160 0.64 -17.44 13.45
CA VAL A 160 1.40 -18.65 13.06
C VAL A 160 0.48 -19.86 12.93
N ASP A 161 -0.36 -20.09 13.93
CA ASP A 161 -1.32 -21.18 14.01
C ASP A 161 -2.74 -20.62 14.17
N SER A 162 -3.53 -20.69 13.09
CA SER A 162 -4.92 -20.24 13.09
C SER A 162 -5.88 -21.21 13.80
N LYS A 163 -5.45 -22.42 14.19
CA LYS A 163 -6.30 -23.44 14.81
C LYS A 163 -6.36 -23.32 16.33
N ASN A 164 -5.24 -22.97 16.97
CA ASN A 164 -5.12 -22.89 18.44
C ASN A 164 -4.97 -21.44 18.93
N VAL A 165 -5.65 -20.49 18.28
CA VAL A 165 -5.43 -19.05 18.52
C VAL A 165 -5.80 -18.65 19.95
N ARG A 166 -6.91 -19.15 20.52
CA ARG A 166 -7.36 -18.78 21.88
C ARG A 166 -6.34 -19.09 22.98
N GLU A 167 -5.62 -20.20 22.86
CA GLU A 167 -4.70 -20.65 23.91
C GLU A 167 -3.35 -19.93 23.86
N ASN A 168 -2.96 -19.46 22.67
CA ASN A 168 -1.64 -18.90 22.42
C ASN A 168 -1.66 -17.42 22.02
N SER A 169 -2.83 -16.77 22.02
CA SER A 169 -2.97 -15.34 21.72
C SER A 169 -2.43 -14.45 22.83
N LEU A 170 -2.01 -13.24 22.45
CA LEU A 170 -1.61 -12.20 23.38
C LEU A 170 -2.85 -11.72 24.18
N PRO A 171 -2.85 -11.80 25.52
CA PRO A 171 -4.03 -11.48 26.31
C PRO A 171 -4.51 -10.04 26.13
N GLY A 172 -5.82 -9.85 25.92
CA GLY A 172 -6.44 -8.53 25.79
C GLY A 172 -6.07 -7.76 24.52
N ALA A 173 -5.44 -8.43 23.56
CA ALA A 173 -5.02 -7.83 22.31
C ALA A 173 -6.16 -7.75 21.29
N ILE A 174 -6.09 -6.72 20.44
CA ILE A 174 -6.99 -6.51 19.31
C ILE A 174 -6.24 -6.88 18.04
N TYR A 175 -6.85 -7.73 17.21
CA TYR A 175 -6.28 -8.23 15.99
C TYR A 175 -7.03 -7.68 14.78
N PHE A 176 -6.31 -7.04 13.87
CA PHE A 176 -6.79 -6.65 12.56
C PHE A 176 -6.30 -7.67 11.53
N LEU A 177 -7.16 -8.65 11.24
CA LEU A 177 -6.87 -9.77 10.36
C LEU A 177 -7.56 -9.60 9.01
N THR A 178 -6.90 -10.01 7.92
CA THR A 178 -7.50 -9.93 6.59
C THR A 178 -8.65 -10.93 6.44
N ARG A 179 -9.54 -10.68 5.48
CA ARG A 179 -10.63 -11.60 5.13
C ARG A 179 -10.18 -13.05 4.96
N ALA A 180 -9.09 -13.26 4.23
CA ALA A 180 -8.54 -14.58 3.95
C ALA A 180 -7.98 -15.30 5.19
N GLU A 181 -7.73 -14.57 6.28
CA GLU A 181 -7.25 -15.14 7.55
C GLU A 181 -8.40 -15.57 8.46
N VAL A 182 -9.56 -14.91 8.33
CA VAL A 182 -10.71 -15.13 9.21
C VAL A 182 -11.73 -16.06 8.56
N GLU A 183 -12.19 -15.77 7.35
CA GLU A 183 -13.26 -16.54 6.72
C GLU A 183 -12.80 -17.94 6.35
N GLY A 184 -13.56 -18.96 6.77
CA GLY A 184 -13.25 -20.37 6.48
C GLY A 184 -12.10 -20.96 7.31
N THR A 185 -11.65 -20.26 8.37
CA THR A 185 -10.67 -20.77 9.33
C THR A 185 -11.31 -20.94 10.72
N ASP A 186 -10.62 -21.60 11.65
CA ASP A 186 -11.11 -21.79 13.03
C ASP A 186 -11.31 -20.45 13.77
N ILE A 187 -10.65 -19.38 13.30
CA ILE A 187 -10.81 -18.00 13.80
C ILE A 187 -12.25 -17.54 13.65
N ASP A 188 -12.93 -17.90 12.54
CA ASP A 188 -14.31 -17.53 12.27
C ASP A 188 -15.26 -17.97 13.39
N SER A 189 -14.99 -19.14 13.97
CA SER A 189 -15.80 -19.76 15.01
C SER A 189 -15.38 -19.39 16.44
N THR A 190 -14.11 -18.99 16.63
CA THR A 190 -13.52 -18.80 17.96
C THR A 190 -13.37 -17.33 18.36
N ALA A 191 -13.20 -16.44 17.40
CA ALA A 191 -12.99 -15.03 17.62
C ALA A 191 -14.31 -14.26 17.73
N ILE A 192 -14.33 -13.23 18.56
CA ILE A 192 -15.41 -12.24 18.59
C ILE A 192 -15.06 -11.16 17.58
N LYS A 193 -15.99 -10.86 16.65
CA LYS A 193 -15.81 -9.85 15.60
C LYS A 193 -16.52 -8.56 16.01
N ASP A 194 -15.76 -7.51 16.26
CA ASP A 194 -16.31 -6.22 16.71
C ASP A 194 -16.66 -5.31 15.53
N ALA A 195 -15.80 -5.29 14.51
CA ALA A 195 -15.95 -4.44 13.34
C ALA A 195 -15.41 -5.12 12.07
N ILE A 196 -15.94 -4.67 10.93
CA ILE A 196 -15.50 -5.08 9.59
C ILE A 196 -15.16 -3.81 8.82
N ILE A 197 -13.98 -3.81 8.21
CA ILE A 197 -13.52 -2.75 7.33
C ILE A 197 -13.73 -3.21 5.91
N TYR A 198 -14.46 -2.41 5.13
CA TYR A 198 -14.81 -2.72 3.76
C TYR A 198 -13.99 -1.90 2.77
N LEU A 199 -13.71 -2.50 1.63
CA LEU A 199 -13.22 -1.80 0.46
C LEU A 199 -14.33 -0.91 -0.14
N PRO A 200 -13.99 0.13 -0.93
CA PRO A 200 -14.97 0.93 -1.67
C PRO A 200 -15.95 0.10 -2.53
N SER A 201 -15.51 -1.05 -3.05
CA SER A 201 -16.35 -2.03 -3.76
C SER A 201 -17.42 -2.70 -2.90
N GLY A 202 -17.32 -2.61 -1.57
CA GLY A 202 -18.17 -3.30 -0.60
C GLY A 202 -17.63 -4.67 -0.17
N GLU A 203 -16.48 -5.11 -0.68
CA GLU A 203 -15.83 -6.34 -0.21
C GLU A 203 -15.27 -6.17 1.22
N PRO A 204 -15.45 -7.14 2.13
CA PRO A 204 -14.78 -7.11 3.42
C PRO A 204 -13.27 -7.30 3.25
N LEU A 205 -12.50 -6.44 3.91
CA LEU A 205 -11.04 -6.42 3.83
C LEU A 205 -10.38 -6.92 5.11
N PHE A 206 -10.69 -6.25 6.21
CA PHE A 206 -10.17 -6.55 7.54
C PHE A 206 -11.31 -6.79 8.52
N TYR A 207 -11.05 -7.67 9.47
CA TYR A 207 -11.88 -7.93 10.63
C TYR A 207 -11.13 -7.47 11.86
N GLU A 208 -11.79 -6.67 12.70
CA GLU A 208 -11.36 -6.42 14.08
C GLU A 208 -11.86 -7.56 14.94
N VAL A 209 -10.92 -8.32 15.51
CA VAL A 209 -11.23 -9.50 16.31
C VAL A 209 -10.48 -9.55 17.63
N HIS A 210 -11.09 -10.19 18.61
CA HIS A 210 -10.48 -10.53 19.90
C HIS A 210 -10.87 -11.95 20.34
N PHE A 211 -10.09 -12.52 21.26
CA PHE A 211 -10.18 -13.90 21.72
C PHE A 211 -10.41 -13.99 23.23
#